data_AF-A0A660LGJ0-F1
#
_entry.id   AF-A0A660LGJ0-F1
#
_cell.length_a   1.000
_cell.length_b   1.000
_cell.length_c   1.000
_cell.angle_alpha   90.00
_cell.angle_beta   90.00
_cell.angle_gamma   90.00
#
_symmetry.space_group_name_H-M   'P 1'
#
loop_
_entity.id
_entity.type
_entity.pdbx_description
1 polymer ?
#
loop_
_entity_poly.entity_id
_entity_poly.type
_entity_poly.pdbx_seq_one_letter_code
_entity_poly.pdbx_strand_id
1 'polypeptide(L)' 'MSAHDFHNQLLELRAERALAEETGVAHIRSYMDDLDRDIARSRAAYVGAAVTEIATLRAQLSGPQVG' A
#
# COMPACT_ATOMS: atom_id res chain seq x y z
N MET A 1 9.42 7.29 2.88
CA MET A 1 8.15 7.24 2.14
C MET A 1 7.03 7.55 3.12
N SER A 2 6.16 8.46 2.74
CA SER A 2 4.94 8.82 3.47
C SER A 2 3.83 7.79 3.21
N ALA A 3 2.76 7.86 4.01
CA ALA A 3 1.52 7.13 3.73
C ALA A 3 0.96 7.48 2.35
N HIS A 4 1.09 8.73 1.90
CA HIS A 4 0.66 9.12 0.56
C HIS A 4 1.49 8.43 -0.54
N ASP A 5 2.80 8.27 -0.36
CA ASP A 5 3.64 7.57 -1.34
C ASP A 5 3.24 6.09 -1.47
N PHE A 6 3.02 5.41 -0.34
CA PHE A 6 2.54 4.02 -0.36
C PHE A 6 1.11 3.89 -0.93
N HIS A 7 0.26 4.90 -0.72
CA HIS A 7 -1.07 4.94 -1.32
C HIS A 7 -0.99 4.99 -2.85
N ASN A 8 -0.15 5.87 -3.40
CA ASN A 8 0.03 5.97 -4.85
C ASN A 8 0.59 4.68 -5.43
N GLN A 9 1.60 4.09 -4.80
CA GLN A 9 2.13 2.79 -5.21
C GLN A 9 1.05 1.69 -5.20
N LEU A 10 0.18 1.66 -4.18
CA LEU A 10 -0.92 0.70 -4.11
C LEU A 10 -1.96 0.92 -5.23
N LEU A 11 -2.20 2.18 -5.63
CA LEU A 11 -3.08 2.50 -6.76
C LEU A 11 -2.46 2.03 -8.08
N GLU A 12 -1.18 2.26 -8.30
CA GLU A 12 -0.43 1.82 -9.48
C GLU A 12 -0.47 0.29 -9.61
N LEU A 13 -0.19 -0.46 -8.55
CA LEU A 13 -0.24 -1.93 -8.57
C LEU A 13 -1.64 -2.48 -8.86
N ARG A 14 -2.70 -1.79 -8.40
CA ARG A 14 -4.09 -2.18 -8.71
C ARG A 14 -4.44 -1.89 -10.17
N ALA A 15 -3.94 -0.77 -10.72
CA ALA A 15 -4.10 -0.46 -12.13
C ALA A 15 -3.35 -1.45 -13.02
N GLU A 16 -2.12 -1.82 -12.63
CA GLU A 16 -1.35 -2.88 -13.28
C GLU A 16 -2.09 -4.22 -13.28
N ARG A 17 -2.69 -4.60 -12.14
CA ARG A 17 -3.48 -5.83 -12.04
C ARG A 17 -4.69 -5.82 -12.97
N ALA A 18 -5.40 -4.70 -13.05
CA ALA A 18 -6.52 -4.55 -13.98
C ALA A 18 -6.05 -4.66 -15.45
N LEU A 19 -4.94 -4.00 -15.79
CA LEU A 19 -4.36 -4.09 -17.13
C LEU A 19 -3.89 -5.51 -17.47
N ALA A 20 -3.35 -6.24 -16.49
CA ALA A 20 -2.91 -7.62 -16.67
C ALA A 20 -4.10 -8.55 -17.00
N GLU A 21 -5.27 -8.31 -16.39
CA GLU A 21 -6.52 -9.00 -16.72
C GLU A 21 -6.99 -8.70 -18.15
N GLU A 22 -6.88 -7.45 -18.60
CA GLU A 22 -7.30 -7.02 -19.95
C GLU A 22 -6.36 -7.53 -21.06
N THR A 23 -5.07 -7.63 -20.79
CA THR A 23 -4.04 -7.93 -21.81
C THR A 23 -3.65 -9.41 -21.90
N GLY A 24 -4.25 -10.26 -21.06
CA GLY A 24 -3.94 -11.69 -21.00
C GLY A 24 -2.66 -12.05 -20.23
N VAL A 25 -1.94 -11.05 -19.71
CA VAL A 25 -0.81 -11.25 -18.78
C VAL A 25 -1.26 -12.00 -17.52
N ALA A 26 -2.53 -11.89 -17.14
CA ALA A 26 -3.13 -12.64 -16.04
C ALA A 26 -3.03 -14.18 -16.17
N HIS A 27 -2.79 -14.71 -17.38
CA HIS A 27 -2.53 -16.14 -17.57
C HIS A 27 -1.13 -16.58 -17.10
N ILE A 28 -0.22 -15.64 -16.86
CA ILE A 28 1.12 -15.90 -16.34
C ILE A 28 1.03 -15.97 -14.80
N ARG A 29 0.78 -17.18 -14.28
CA ARG A 29 0.55 -17.39 -12.84
C ARG A 29 1.65 -16.81 -11.95
N SER A 30 2.93 -17.01 -12.29
CA SER A 30 4.04 -16.49 -11.49
C SER A 30 4.03 -14.97 -11.37
N TYR A 31 3.66 -14.28 -12.46
CA TYR A 31 3.53 -12.82 -12.47
C TYR A 31 2.37 -12.36 -11.60
N MET A 32 1.20 -13.02 -11.70
CA MET A 32 0.05 -12.69 -10.84
C MET A 32 0.35 -12.97 -9.36
N ASP A 33 1.05 -14.05 -9.05
CA ASP A 33 1.48 -14.38 -7.69
C ASP A 33 2.43 -13.32 -7.13
N ASP A 34 3.35 -12.80 -7.94
CA ASP A 34 4.24 -11.68 -7.57
C ASP A 34 3.45 -10.39 -7.37
N LEU A 35 2.55 -10.05 -8.30
CA LEU A 35 1.75 -8.84 -8.25
C LEU A 35 0.82 -8.82 -7.02
N ASP A 36 0.18 -9.94 -6.69
CA ASP A 36 -0.66 -10.05 -5.49
C ASP A 36 0.18 -9.94 -4.21
N ARG A 37 1.42 -10.48 -4.19
CA ARG A 37 2.37 -10.27 -3.07
C ARG A 37 2.73 -8.81 -2.91
N ASP A 38 3.01 -8.11 -3.99
CA ASP A 38 3.38 -6.69 -3.97
C ASP A 38 2.22 -5.80 -3.53
N ILE A 39 0.99 -6.09 -3.98
CA ILE A 39 -0.23 -5.42 -3.50
C ILE A 39 -0.40 -5.62 -1.99
N ALA A 40 -0.24 -6.85 -1.50
CA ALA A 40 -0.38 -7.15 -0.08
C ALA A 40 0.69 -6.42 0.76
N ARG A 41 1.95 -6.42 0.29
CA ARG A 41 3.06 -5.72 0.93
C ARG A 41 2.83 -4.21 0.96
N SER A 42 2.47 -3.61 -0.18
CA SER A 42 2.22 -2.17 -0.30
C SER A 42 1.05 -1.74 0.58
N ARG A 43 -0.02 -2.54 0.66
CA ARG A 43 -1.14 -2.29 1.57
C ARG A 43 -0.71 -2.29 3.04
N ALA A 44 0.11 -3.25 3.46
CA ALA A 44 0.61 -3.30 4.83
C ALA A 44 1.50 -2.08 5.15
N ALA A 45 2.37 -1.68 4.21
CA ALA A 45 3.22 -0.50 4.35
C ALA A 45 2.41 0.80 4.44
N TYR A 46 1.39 0.96 3.59
CA TYR A 46 0.46 2.09 3.62
C TYR A 46 -0.22 2.21 4.99
N VAL A 47 -0.80 1.12 5.50
CA VAL A 47 -1.50 1.13 6.79
C VAL A 47 -0.53 1.47 7.93
N GLY A 48 0.66 0.85 7.94
CA GLY A 48 1.68 1.13 8.94
C GLY A 48 2.12 2.60 8.94
N ALA A 49 2.38 3.16 7.76
CA ALA A 49 2.75 4.56 7.59
C ALA A 49 1.61 5.49 8.02
N ALA A 50 0.37 5.24 7.57
CA ALA A 50 -0.79 6.07 7.89
C ALA A 50 -1.06 6.13 9.39
N VAL A 51 -1.03 4.99 10.08
CA VAL A 51 -1.23 4.93 11.54
C VAL A 51 -0.10 5.64 12.28
N THR A 52 1.15 5.46 11.83
CA THR A 52 2.32 6.13 12.43
C THR A 52 2.25 7.65 12.27
N GLU A 53 1.86 8.13 11.09
CA GLU A 53 1.69 9.56 10.82
C GLU A 53 0.56 10.15 11.66
N ILE A 54 -0.59 9.47 11.76
CA ILE A 54 -1.70 9.90 12.62
C ILE A 54 -1.26 9.98 14.08
N ALA A 55 -0.58 8.95 14.59
CA ALA A 55 -0.08 8.93 15.96
C ALA A 55 0.92 10.07 16.22
N THR A 56 1.80 10.34 15.26
CA THR A 56 2.78 11.43 15.32
C THR A 56 2.09 12.79 15.34
N LEU A 57 1.13 13.04 14.44
CA LEU A 57 0.37 14.29 14.37
C LEU A 57 -0.44 14.51 15.65
N ARG A 58 -1.07 13.46 16.18
CA ARG A 58 -1.76 13.50 17.48
C ARG A 58 -0.81 13.85 18.62
N ALA A 59 0.37 13.25 18.65
CA ALA A 59 1.36 13.54 19.68
C ALA A 59 1.87 14.99 19.62
N GLN A 60 1.99 15.57 18.43
CA GLN A 60 2.34 16.98 18.26
C GLN A 60 1.24 17.92 18.76
N LEU A 61 -0.03 17.55 18.62
CA LEU A 61 -1.17 18.37 19.03
C LEU A 61 -1.55 18.23 20.51
N SER A 62 -1.35 17.05 21.10
CA SER A 62 -1.89 16.71 22.43
C SER A 62 -0.88 16.09 23.40
N GLY A 63 0.40 16.00 23.00
CA GLY A 63 1.43 15.26 23.72
C GLY A 63 1.37 13.75 23.44
N PRO A 64 2.44 12.98 23.76
CA PRO A 64 2.45 11.54 23.54
C PRO A 64 1.28 10.84 24.24
N GLN A 65 0.50 10.07 23.48
CA GLN A 65 -0.55 9.24 24.07
C GLN A 65 0.12 8.02 24.71
N VAL A 66 0.34 8.10 26.02
CA VAL A 66 0.74 6.96 26.85
C VAL A 66 -0.53 6.21 27.25
N GLY A 67 -0.63 4.96 26.81
CA GLY A 67 -1.74 4.07 27.17
C GLY A 67 -1.74 3.74 28.66
#